data_AF-A0A2T7E2Z6-F1
#
_entry.id   AF-A0A2T7E2Z6-F1
#
_cell.length_a   1.000
_cell.length_b   1.000
_cell.length_c   1.000
_cell.angle_alpha   90.00
_cell.angle_beta   90.00
_cell.angle_gamma   90.00
#
_symmetry.space_group_name_H-M   'P 1'
#
loop_
_entity.id
_entity.type
_entity.pdbx_description
1 polymer ?
#
loop_
_entity_poly.entity_id
_entity_poly.type
_entity_poly.pdbx_seq_one_letter_code
_entity_poly.pdbx_strand_id
1 'polypeptide(L)'
;MSSEEEYVVIPYLVECAGKLLMVRRWIRPLHPAPCIDYDRTGAFDVFEADLSSKPCRWRGVNDLGGHALFVSSSSSKSFPAGECSGVQENYIYFMNEFSGLKLVADPLHDSGVYNMKNGVITPLLSETAAVPSNHVGPWRPTWLFPTQAM
;
A
#
# COMPACT_ATOMS: atom_id res chain seq x y z
N MET A 1 -27.87 -4.71 -14.36
CA MET A 1 -26.80 -4.24 -15.25
C MET A 1 -25.64 -3.89 -14.34
N SER A 2 -24.60 -4.71 -14.31
CA SER A 2 -23.44 -4.50 -13.42
C SER A 2 -22.68 -3.30 -13.92
N SER A 3 -22.63 -2.21 -13.15
CA SER A 3 -21.64 -1.16 -13.37
C SER A 3 -20.28 -1.83 -13.29
N GLU A 4 -19.53 -1.86 -14.38
CA GLU A 4 -18.11 -2.18 -14.34
C GLU A 4 -17.47 -1.12 -13.46
N GLU A 5 -17.15 -1.48 -12.22
CA GLU A 5 -16.37 -0.60 -11.34
C GLU A 5 -15.02 -0.41 -12.03
N GLU A 6 -14.78 0.80 -12.55
CA GLU A 6 -13.50 1.17 -13.14
C GLU A 6 -12.52 1.32 -11.99
N TYR A 7 -11.44 0.52 -11.93
CA TYR A 7 -10.41 0.64 -10.90
C TYR A 7 -9.17 1.29 -11.48
N VAL A 8 -8.51 2.14 -10.69
CA VAL A 8 -7.14 2.59 -10.97
C VAL A 8 -6.18 1.58 -10.35
N VAL A 9 -5.27 1.03 -11.15
CA VAL A 9 -4.27 0.05 -10.69
C VAL A 9 -2.89 0.68 -10.67
N ILE A 10 -2.24 0.60 -9.50
CA ILE A 10 -0.93 1.22 -9.28
C ILE A 10 0.09 0.14 -8.95
N PRO A 11 1.12 -0.05 -9.80
CA PRO A 11 2.17 -1.02 -9.55
C PRO A 11 3.30 -0.42 -8.71
N TYR A 12 3.79 -1.20 -7.75
CA TYR A 12 5.02 -0.96 -7.01
C TYR A 12 5.97 -2.12 -7.24
N LEU A 13 7.27 -1.84 -7.38
CA LEU A 13 8.31 -2.86 -7.44
C LEU A 13 9.04 -2.93 -6.11
N VAL A 14 9.21 -4.14 -5.58
CA VAL A 14 9.83 -4.38 -4.28
C VAL A 14 10.79 -5.54 -4.39
N GLU A 15 12.03 -5.35 -3.92
CA GLU A 15 12.94 -6.48 -3.68
C GLU A 15 12.58 -7.13 -2.33
N CYS A 16 12.48 -8.45 -2.32
CA CYS A 16 12.13 -9.24 -1.14
C CYS A 16 12.89 -10.56 -1.14
N ALA A 17 13.82 -10.73 -0.19
CA ALA A 17 14.61 -11.94 -0.01
C ALA A 17 15.30 -12.44 -1.30
N GLY A 18 15.88 -11.53 -2.08
CA GLY A 18 16.55 -11.79 -3.35
C GLY A 18 15.60 -11.92 -4.55
N LYS A 19 14.29 -11.76 -4.36
CA LYS A 19 13.27 -11.85 -5.41
C LYS A 19 12.73 -10.47 -5.76
N LEU A 20 12.37 -10.28 -7.04
CA LEU A 20 11.66 -9.09 -7.48
C LEU A 20 10.16 -9.34 -7.45
N LEU A 21 9.44 -8.52 -6.68
CA LEU A 21 7.98 -8.55 -6.58
C LEU A 21 7.36 -7.33 -7.26
N MET A 22 6.20 -7.53 -7.88
CA MET A 22 5.28 -6.46 -8.27
C MET A 22 4.05 -6.51 -7.39
N VAL A 23 3.80 -5.42 -6.67
CA VAL A 23 2.62 -5.23 -5.84
C VAL A 23 1.66 -4.32 -6.60
N ARG A 24 0.47 -4.79 -6.94
CA ARG A 24 -0.57 -3.98 -7.57
C ARG A 24 -1.58 -3.54 -6.51
N ARG A 25 -1.75 -2.23 -6.36
CA ARG A 25 -2.80 -1.63 -5.54
C ARG A 25 -4.00 -1.30 -6.41
N TRP A 26 -5.17 -1.79 -6.01
CA TRP A 26 -6.44 -1.49 -6.66
C TRP A 26 -7.14 -0.38 -5.90
N ILE A 27 -7.33 0.76 -6.56
CA ILE A 27 -7.98 1.93 -6.00
C ILE A 27 -9.32 2.10 -6.69
N ARG A 28 -10.38 2.27 -5.89
CA ARG A 28 -11.70 2.63 -6.40
C ARG A 28 -11.74 4.14 -6.61
N PRO A 29 -11.77 4.64 -7.86
CA PRO A 29 -12.11 6.02 -8.11
C PRO A 29 -13.58 6.23 -7.75
N LEU A 30 -13.89 7.33 -7.09
CA LEU A 30 -15.26 7.60 -6.70
C LEU A 30 -16.11 8.19 -7.81
N HIS A 31 -17.40 7.84 -7.72
CA HIS A 31 -18.44 8.55 -8.44
C HIS A 31 -18.52 10.00 -7.96
N PRO A 32 -18.78 10.98 -8.86
CA PRO A 32 -18.75 12.41 -8.56
C PRO A 32 -19.93 12.93 -7.71
N ALA A 33 -20.41 12.14 -6.72
CA ALA A 33 -21.40 12.60 -5.76
C ALA A 33 -20.74 13.49 -4.70
N PRO A 34 -21.40 14.60 -4.26
CA PRO A 34 -20.72 15.70 -3.59
C PRO A 34 -20.53 15.51 -2.07
N CYS A 35 -20.39 14.28 -1.58
CA CYS A 35 -20.30 14.01 -0.15
C CYS A 35 -19.29 12.91 0.22
N ILE A 36 -18.13 13.37 0.72
CA ILE A 36 -17.29 12.78 1.79
C ILE A 36 -16.58 11.44 1.48
N ASP A 37 -16.66 10.94 0.25
CA ASP A 37 -16.12 9.62 -0.04
C ASP A 37 -14.91 9.80 -0.98
N TYR A 38 -13.73 9.42 -0.49
CA TYR A 38 -12.40 9.69 -1.05
C TYR A 38 -11.74 8.39 -1.50
N ASP A 39 -10.84 8.45 -2.51
CA ASP A 39 -10.21 7.27 -3.12
C ASP A 39 -9.81 6.24 -2.06
N ARG A 40 -10.44 5.06 -2.12
CA ARG A 40 -10.17 3.97 -1.18
C ARG A 40 -9.45 2.82 -1.86
N THR A 41 -8.41 2.35 -1.20
CA THR A 41 -7.76 1.10 -1.56
C THR A 41 -8.73 -0.05 -1.31
N GLY A 42 -9.00 -0.83 -2.35
CA GLY A 42 -9.90 -1.98 -2.29
C GLY A 42 -9.16 -3.29 -2.05
N ALA A 43 -7.99 -3.47 -2.68
CA ALA A 43 -7.26 -4.73 -2.62
C ALA A 43 -5.80 -4.57 -3.08
N PHE A 44 -5.03 -5.62 -2.84
CA PHE A 44 -3.70 -5.80 -3.43
C PHE A 44 -3.54 -7.19 -4.04
N ASP A 45 -2.79 -7.22 -5.14
CA ASP A 45 -2.22 -8.46 -5.67
C ASP A 45 -0.69 -8.38 -5.63
N VAL A 46 -0.03 -9.50 -5.37
CA VAL A 46 1.43 -9.60 -5.41
C VAL A 46 1.85 -10.63 -6.43
N PHE A 47 2.86 -10.29 -7.22
CA PHE A 47 3.45 -11.17 -8.22
C PHE A 47 4.95 -11.27 -8.04
N GLU A 48 5.48 -12.48 -8.09
CA GLU A 48 6.92 -12.74 -8.20
C GLU A 48 7.34 -12.78 -9.67
N ALA A 49 8.47 -12.13 -9.99
CA ALA A 49 9.08 -12.19 -11.31
C ALA A 49 9.82 -13.53 -11.49
N ASP A 50 9.42 -14.32 -12.48
CA ASP A 50 10.24 -15.41 -12.99
C ASP A 50 11.17 -14.88 -14.09
N LEU A 51 12.37 -14.50 -13.66
CA LEU A 51 13.43 -14.03 -14.53
C LEU A 51 14.09 -15.15 -15.35
N SER A 52 13.81 -16.43 -15.03
CA SER A 52 14.35 -17.57 -15.77
C SER A 52 13.56 -17.85 -17.06
N SER A 53 12.29 -17.46 -17.14
CA SER A 53 11.47 -17.62 -18.33
C SER A 53 11.75 -16.54 -19.38
N LYS A 54 11.57 -16.89 -20.66
CA LYS A 54 11.65 -15.96 -21.79
C LYS A 54 10.35 -16.02 -22.61
N PRO A 55 9.52 -14.96 -22.64
CA PRO A 55 9.67 -13.71 -21.89
C PRO A 55 9.55 -13.92 -20.37
N CYS A 56 10.01 -12.94 -19.59
CA CYS A 56 9.81 -12.92 -18.14
C CYS A 56 8.32 -13.04 -17.82
N ARG A 57 7.97 -13.86 -16.83
CA ARG A 57 6.58 -14.10 -16.42
C ARG A 57 6.37 -13.62 -14.99
N TRP A 58 5.20 -13.06 -14.73
CA TRP A 58 4.74 -12.71 -13.39
C TRP A 58 3.86 -13.83 -12.84
N ARG A 59 4.14 -14.32 -11.64
CA ARG A 59 3.38 -15.39 -10.98
C ARG A 59 2.76 -14.84 -9.71
N GLY A 60 1.44 -14.98 -9.56
CA GLY A 60 0.75 -14.53 -8.36
C GLY A 60 1.24 -15.28 -7.12
N VAL A 61 1.50 -14.56 -6.04
CA VAL A 61 1.93 -15.11 -4.75
C VAL A 61 1.05 -14.58 -3.63
N ASN A 62 0.79 -15.43 -2.64
CA ASN A 62 0.02 -15.10 -1.44
C ASN A 62 0.84 -15.31 -0.15
N ASP A 63 2.12 -15.65 -0.30
CA ASP A 63 3.09 -15.82 0.78
C ASP A 63 4.38 -15.08 0.43
N LEU A 64 4.91 -14.34 1.39
CA LEU A 64 6.11 -13.52 1.30
C LEU A 64 7.30 -14.17 2.01
N GLY A 65 7.17 -15.43 2.46
CA GLY A 65 8.24 -16.15 3.13
C GLY A 65 8.72 -15.45 4.40
N GLY A 66 7.80 -15.11 5.30
CA GLY A 66 8.13 -14.45 6.58
C GLY A 66 8.46 -12.95 6.47
N HIS A 67 8.14 -12.30 5.35
CA HIS A 67 8.36 -10.87 5.15
C HIS A 67 7.06 -10.07 5.15
N ALA A 68 7.19 -8.77 5.39
CA ALA A 68 6.19 -7.74 5.16
C ALA A 68 6.67 -6.77 4.08
N LEU A 69 5.74 -6.14 3.37
CA LEU A 69 6.05 -5.13 2.35
C LEU A 69 5.60 -3.76 2.83
N PHE A 70 6.44 -2.76 2.64
CA PHE A 70 6.11 -1.35 2.77
C PHE A 70 6.14 -0.76 1.37
N VAL A 71 5.00 -0.22 0.90
CA VAL A 71 4.88 0.31 -0.45
C VAL A 71 4.46 1.78 -0.45
N SER A 72 5.14 2.55 -1.29
CA SER A 72 4.78 3.89 -1.72
C SER A 72 5.45 4.19 -3.07
N SER A 73 4.94 5.18 -3.79
CA SER A 73 5.46 5.75 -5.02
C SER A 73 6.87 6.29 -4.87
N SER A 74 7.21 6.78 -3.68
CA SER A 74 8.55 7.32 -3.36
C SER A 74 9.53 6.25 -2.91
N SER A 75 9.06 5.18 -2.26
CA SER A 75 9.92 4.15 -1.72
C SER A 75 9.14 2.87 -1.41
N SER A 76 9.68 1.73 -1.84
CA SER A 76 9.14 0.43 -1.43
C SER A 76 10.27 -0.45 -0.89
N LYS A 77 9.99 -1.19 0.18
CA LYS A 77 10.97 -2.06 0.84
C LYS A 77 10.30 -3.24 1.52
N SER A 78 10.99 -4.38 1.56
CA SER A 78 10.59 -5.54 2.36
C SER A 78 11.30 -5.55 3.71
N PHE A 79 10.67 -6.17 4.71
CA PHE A 79 11.27 -6.42 6.03
C PHE A 79 10.91 -7.81 6.54
N PRO A 80 11.84 -8.54 7.18
CA PRO A 80 11.52 -9.75 7.90
C PRO A 80 10.55 -9.47 9.07
N ALA A 81 9.42 -10.16 9.10
CA ALA A 81 8.42 -10.05 10.14
C ALA A 81 8.90 -10.79 11.41
N GLY A 82 9.69 -10.09 12.20
CA GLY A 82 10.32 -10.63 13.41
C GLY A 82 11.48 -9.76 13.90
N GLU A 83 12.07 -8.97 13.01
CA GLU A 83 13.15 -8.03 13.35
C GLU A 83 12.62 -6.69 13.91
N CYS A 84 11.33 -6.39 13.72
CA CYS A 84 10.69 -5.17 14.20
C CYS A 84 9.38 -5.50 14.93
N SER A 85 9.20 -4.93 16.11
CA SER A 85 7.94 -5.06 16.86
C SER A 85 6.77 -4.46 16.08
N GLY A 86 5.67 -5.20 15.98
CA GLY A 86 4.44 -4.74 15.29
C GLY A 86 4.41 -4.97 13.78
N VAL A 87 5.46 -5.51 13.17
CA VAL A 87 5.48 -5.93 11.76
C VAL A 87 5.03 -7.39 11.65
N GLN A 88 3.99 -7.65 10.86
CA GLN A 88 3.43 -8.99 10.65
C GLN A 88 3.77 -9.52 9.25
N GLU A 89 4.06 -10.81 9.14
CA GLU A 89 4.34 -11.45 7.85
C GLU A 89 3.09 -11.44 6.96
N ASN A 90 3.28 -11.45 5.64
CA ASN A 90 2.18 -11.48 4.67
C ASN A 90 1.26 -10.25 4.75
N TYR A 91 1.80 -9.12 5.22
CA TYR A 91 1.11 -7.84 5.32
C TYR A 91 1.77 -6.82 4.39
N ILE A 92 0.94 -5.96 3.81
CA ILE A 92 1.36 -4.84 2.97
C ILE A 92 0.96 -3.55 3.67
N TYR A 93 1.95 -2.76 4.07
CA TYR A 93 1.80 -1.44 4.65
C TYR A 93 1.88 -0.41 3.52
N PHE A 94 0.88 0.44 3.40
CA PHE A 94 0.78 1.38 2.28
C PHE A 94 0.39 2.78 2.76
N MET A 95 0.89 3.79 2.04
CA MET A 95 0.63 5.20 2.36
C MET A 95 -0.41 5.79 1.43
N ASN A 96 -1.08 6.84 1.90
CA ASN A 96 -1.91 7.71 1.07
C ASN A 96 -1.00 8.54 0.16
N GLU A 97 -1.18 8.38 -1.15
CA GLU A 97 -0.39 9.07 -2.16
C GLU A 97 -1.26 9.90 -3.11
N PHE A 98 -2.58 9.84 -2.93
CA PHE A 98 -3.58 10.43 -3.81
C PHE A 98 -4.34 11.52 -3.06
N SER A 99 -3.64 12.62 -2.75
CA SER A 99 -4.26 13.84 -2.25
C SER A 99 -4.77 14.70 -3.41
N GLY A 100 -5.71 14.17 -4.20
CA GLY A 100 -6.34 14.91 -5.29
C GLY A 100 -7.20 16.09 -4.80
N LEU A 101 -7.65 16.04 -3.55
CA LEU A 101 -8.47 17.10 -2.94
C LEU A 101 -7.75 17.65 -1.71
N LYS A 102 -7.41 18.94 -1.76
CA LYS A 102 -6.82 19.75 -0.67
C LYS A 102 -7.73 19.88 0.58
N LEU A 103 -8.75 19.03 0.73
CA LEU A 103 -9.80 19.14 1.73
C LEU A 103 -9.65 18.16 2.89
N VAL A 104 -8.73 17.20 2.80
CA VAL A 104 -8.53 16.22 3.87
C VAL A 104 -7.49 16.74 4.86
N ALA A 105 -7.92 17.02 6.09
CA ALA A 105 -7.02 17.38 7.18
C ALA A 105 -6.07 16.21 7.51
N ASP A 106 -6.57 14.97 7.38
CA ASP A 106 -5.84 13.73 7.65
C ASP A 106 -4.76 13.40 6.59
N PRO A 107 -3.46 13.47 6.95
CA PRO A 107 -2.37 13.07 6.06
C PRO A 107 -2.36 11.58 5.71
N LEU A 108 -2.91 10.73 6.59
CA LEU A 108 -2.87 9.28 6.47
C LEU A 108 -4.16 8.69 5.90
N HIS A 109 -5.21 9.47 5.65
CA HIS A 109 -6.49 9.09 5.03
C HIS A 109 -6.60 7.66 4.45
N ASP A 110 -6.08 7.40 3.23
CA ASP A 110 -6.09 6.07 2.58
C ASP A 110 -4.79 5.29 2.79
N SER A 111 -4.18 5.43 3.96
CA SER A 111 -3.01 4.67 4.40
C SER A 111 -3.48 3.56 5.32
N GLY A 112 -2.90 2.39 5.16
CA GLY A 112 -3.39 1.23 5.87
C GLY A 112 -2.43 0.07 5.84
N VAL A 113 -2.94 -1.02 6.38
CA VAL A 113 -2.28 -2.31 6.44
C VAL A 113 -3.21 -3.33 5.83
N TYR A 114 -2.78 -3.96 4.73
CA TYR A 114 -3.51 -5.01 4.06
C TYR A 114 -2.97 -6.37 4.49
N ASN A 115 -3.85 -7.21 5.03
CA ASN A 115 -3.55 -8.59 5.36
C ASN A 115 -3.78 -9.47 4.11
N MET A 116 -2.72 -10.03 3.53
CA MET A 116 -2.80 -10.84 2.31
C MET A 116 -3.57 -12.16 2.51
N LYS A 117 -3.70 -12.65 3.75
CA LYS A 117 -4.36 -13.92 4.06
C LYS A 117 -5.87 -13.84 3.98
N ASN A 118 -6.46 -12.74 4.41
CA ASN A 118 -7.91 -12.56 4.47
C ASN A 118 -8.43 -11.36 3.66
N GLY A 119 -7.53 -10.56 3.07
CA GLY A 119 -7.89 -9.39 2.27
C GLY A 119 -8.38 -8.19 3.08
N VAL A 120 -8.25 -8.22 4.42
CA VAL A 120 -8.72 -7.14 5.28
C VAL A 120 -7.73 -5.98 5.24
N ILE A 121 -8.27 -4.76 5.08
CA ILE A 121 -7.54 -3.51 5.20
C ILE A 121 -7.85 -2.89 6.55
N THR A 122 -6.81 -2.60 7.33
CA THR A 122 -6.90 -1.85 8.60
C THR A 122 -6.29 -0.46 8.41
N PRO A 123 -7.03 0.64 8.64
CA PRO A 123 -6.49 2.00 8.57
C PRO A 123 -5.31 2.24 9.54
N LEU A 124 -4.31 3.02 9.14
CA LEU A 124 -3.17 3.37 10.00
C LEU A 124 -3.54 4.36 11.12
N LEU A 125 -4.49 5.27 10.85
CA LEU A 125 -5.12 6.08 11.88
C LEU A 125 -6.55 5.62 12.11
N SER A 126 -6.96 5.59 13.37
CA SER A 126 -8.38 5.52 13.70
C SER A 126 -9.03 6.88 13.42
N GLU A 127 -10.29 6.90 12.98
CA GLU A 127 -11.06 8.12 12.68
C GLU A 127 -11.10 9.15 13.84
N THR A 128 -10.81 8.71 15.07
CA THR A 128 -10.79 9.53 16.28
C THR A 128 -9.43 10.20 16.57
N ALA A 129 -8.40 9.95 15.76
CA ALA A 129 -7.08 10.53 15.97
C ALA A 129 -7.11 12.05 15.73
N ALA A 130 -6.64 12.83 16.70
CA ALA A 130 -6.52 14.28 16.56
C ALA A 130 -5.42 14.60 15.52
N VAL A 131 -5.84 15.03 14.33
CA VAL A 131 -4.91 15.45 13.29
C VAL A 131 -4.54 16.94 13.48
N PRO A 132 -3.25 17.32 13.43
CA PRO A 132 -2.86 18.72 13.51
C PRO A 132 -3.50 19.54 12.37
N SER A 133 -4.33 20.53 12.69
CA SER A 133 -5.10 21.28 11.68
C SER A 133 -4.30 22.40 10.98
N ASN A 134 -3.02 22.58 11.29
CA ASN A 134 -2.25 23.78 10.93
C ASN A 134 -1.29 23.60 9.76
N HIS A 135 -1.46 22.59 8.92
CA HIS A 135 -0.59 22.37 7.77
C HIS A 135 -1.11 23.08 6.51
N VAL A 136 -0.27 23.93 5.94
CA VAL A 136 -0.52 24.59 4.64
C VAL A 136 0.32 23.88 3.59
N GLY A 137 -0.29 22.99 2.80
CA GLY A 137 0.36 22.29 1.69
C GLY A 137 -0.05 20.82 1.55
N PRO A 138 0.26 20.17 0.41
CA PRO A 138 -0.04 18.75 0.20
C PRO A 138 0.84 17.88 1.10
N TRP A 139 0.19 16.99 1.86
CA TRP A 139 0.87 15.94 2.59
C TRP A 139 1.44 14.90 1.62
N ARG A 140 2.72 14.56 1.80
CA ARG A 140 3.41 13.50 1.04
C ARG A 140 4.13 12.59 2.02
N PRO A 141 3.38 11.73 2.72
CA PRO A 141 4.00 10.86 3.69
C PRO A 141 4.90 9.83 2.96
N THR A 142 6.03 9.47 3.57
CA THR A 142 7.01 8.55 2.99
C THR A 142 7.48 7.57 4.05
N TRP A 143 7.83 6.36 3.63
CA TRP A 143 8.49 5.42 4.52
C TRP A 143 9.91 5.88 4.84
N LEU A 144 10.27 5.79 6.12
CA LEU A 144 11.65 5.94 6.59
C LEU A 144 12.10 4.58 7.09
N PHE A 145 13.24 4.13 6.57
CA PHE A 145 13.78 2.82 6.92
C PHE A 145 15.06 3.00 7.72
N PRO A 146 15.18 2.37 8.90
CA PRO A 146 16.43 2.39 9.62
C PRO A 146 17.52 1.74 8.74
N THR A 147 18.70 2.32 8.76
CA THR A 147 19.91 1.66 8.25
C THR A 147 20.21 0.48 9.16
N GLN A 148 20.46 -0.71 8.60
CA GLN A 148 20.99 -1.83 9.39
C GLN A 148 22.24 -1.33 10.13
N ALA A 149 22.25 -1.45 11.45
CA ALA A 149 23.49 -1.33 12.20
C ALA A 149 24.36 -2.52 11.76
N MET A 150 25.53 -2.22 11.18
CA MET A 150 26.57 -3.21 10.91
C MET A 150 27.05 -3.86 12.20
#